data_AF-Q75EI3-F1
#
_entry.id   AF-Q75EI3-F1
#
_cell.length_a   1.000
_cell.length_b   1.000
_cell.length_c   1.000
_cell.angle_alpha   90.00
_cell.angle_beta   90.00
_cell.angle_gamma   90.00
#
_symmetry.space_group_name_H-M   'P 1'
#
loop_
_entity.id
_entity.type
_entity.pdbx_description
1 polymer ?
#
loop_
_entity_poly.entity_id
_entity_poly.type
_entity_poly.pdbx_seq_one_letter_code
_entity_poly.pdbx_strand_id
1 'polypeptide(L)' 'MAVDVPTSVIVKLMFFTLAMVSFPVLTFFVSQQYTSNTLVNGGLAALAANVVLFAYVIMAFSEDVPQSDGKESKKQQ' A
#
# COMPACT_ATOMS: atom_id res chain seq x y z
N MET A 1 -7.70 25.82 7.49
CA MET A 1 -6.99 25.48 6.25
C MET A 1 -7.32 24.02 5.98
N ALA A 2 -8.12 23.73 4.95
CA ALA A 2 -8.21 22.34 4.49
C ALA A 2 -6.81 22.03 3.94
N VAL A 3 -6.11 21.08 4.56
CA VAL A 3 -4.88 20.56 3.97
C VAL A 3 -5.36 19.81 2.72
N ASP A 4 -5.14 20.40 1.55
CA ASP A 4 -5.45 19.74 0.29
C ASP A 4 -4.49 18.56 0.13
N VAL A 5 -4.93 17.38 0.58
CA VAL A 5 -4.17 16.14 0.43
C VAL A 5 -4.23 15.75 -1.05
N PRO A 6 -3.07 15.51 -1.70
CA PRO A 6 -3.05 15.11 -3.10
C PRO A 6 -3.92 13.86 -3.32
N THR A 7 -4.82 13.92 -4.30
CA THR A 7 -5.72 12.80 -4.61
C THR A 7 -4.96 11.53 -4.97
N SER A 8 -3.74 11.66 -5.53
CA SER A 8 -2.84 10.55 -5.79
C SER A 8 -2.53 9.73 -4.54
N VAL A 9 -2.24 10.38 -3.41
CA VAL A 9 -1.92 9.73 -2.13
C VAL A 9 -3.14 8.97 -1.61
N ILE A 10 -4.32 9.59 -1.65
CA ILE A 10 -5.57 8.95 -1.19
C ILE A 10 -5.86 7.69 -1.99
N VAL A 11 -5.73 7.74 -3.32
CA VAL A 11 -5.96 6.58 -4.21
C VAL A 11 -4.97 5.45 -3.89
N LYS A 12 -3.70 5.77 -3.67
CA LYS A 12 -2.68 4.78 -3.29
C LYS A 12 -2.99 4.12 -1.95
N LEU A 13 -3.35 4.91 -0.93
CA LEU A 13 -3.71 4.37 0.38
C LEU A 13 -4.92 3.43 0.30
N MET A 14 -5.96 3.81 -0.45
CA MET A 14 -7.13 2.95 -0.66
C MET A 14 -6.75 1.66 -1.41
N PHE A 15 -5.93 1.76 -2.45
CA PHE A 15 -5.45 0.60 -3.19
C PHE A 15 -4.69 -0.37 -2.30
N PHE A 16 -3.72 0.12 -1.50
CA PHE A 16 -2.95 -0.74 -0.60
C PHE A 16 -3.79 -1.31 0.54
N THR A 17 -4.76 -0.55 1.06
CA THR A 17 -5.71 -1.06 2.06
C THR A 17 -6.49 -2.25 1.51
N LEU A 18 -7.01 -2.14 0.29
CA LEU A 18 -7.72 -3.23 -0.37
C LEU A 18 -6.78 -4.39 -0.70
N ALA A 19 -5.56 -4.11 -1.19
CA ALA A 19 -4.56 -5.13 -1.49
C ALA A 19 -4.15 -5.93 -0.24
N MET A 20 -4.02 -5.27 0.91
CA MET A 20 -3.63 -5.91 2.17
C MET A 20 -4.67 -6.93 2.66
N VAL A 21 -5.94 -6.76 2.30
CA VAL A 21 -7.01 -7.72 2.63
C VAL A 21 -7.17 -8.74 1.51
N SER A 22 -7.37 -8.27 0.27
CA SER A 22 -7.69 -9.14 -0.87
C SER A 22 -6.55 -10.07 -1.25
N PHE A 23 -5.30 -9.61 -1.26
CA PHE A 23 -4.18 -10.41 -1.77
C PHE A 23 -3.84 -11.61 -0.86
N PRO A 24 -3.74 -11.46 0.49
CA PRO A 24 -3.55 -12.61 1.37
C PRO A 24 -4.75 -13.58 1.36
N VAL A 25 -5.98 -13.06 1.31
CA VAL A 25 -7.20 -13.89 1.26
C VAL A 25 -7.26 -14.70 -0.04
N LEU A 26 -7.00 -14.07 -1.19
CA LEU A 26 -6.90 -14.75 -2.47
C LEU A 26 -5.79 -15.81 -2.45
N THR A 27 -4.62 -15.48 -1.89
CA THR A 27 -3.52 -16.43 -1.77
C THR A 27 -3.92 -17.65 -0.95
N PHE A 28 -4.63 -17.47 0.17
CA PHE A 28 -5.13 -18.57 0.99
C PHE A 28 -6.06 -19.49 0.20
N PHE A 29 -7.10 -18.93 -0.43
CA PHE A 29 -8.10 -19.73 -1.16
C PHE A 29 -7.56 -20.37 -2.43
N VAL A 30 -6.67 -19.69 -3.16
CA VAL A 30 -6.00 -20.28 -4.32
C VAL A 30 -5.09 -21.42 -3.88
N SER A 31 -4.29 -21.24 -2.82
CA SER A 31 -3.43 -22.28 -2.28
C SER A 31 -4.23 -23.49 -1.77
N GLN A 32 -5.41 -23.25 -1.19
CA GLN A 32 -6.31 -24.29 -0.68
C GLN A 32 -6.76 -25.29 -1.76
N GLN A 33 -6.77 -24.89 -3.04
CA GLN A 33 -7.10 -25.78 -4.15
C GLN A 33 -5.99 -26.79 -4.48
N TYR A 34 -4.75 -26.48 -4.11
CA TYR A 34 -3.58 -27.35 -4.36
C TYR A 34 -3.20 -28.19 -3.14
N THR A 35 -3.38 -27.64 -1.94
CA THR A 35 -3.07 -28.34 -0.70
C THR A 35 -4.20 -28.21 0.31
N SER A 36 -4.64 -29.36 0.84
CA SER A 36 -5.64 -29.43 1.90
C SER A 36 -5.10 -28.96 3.26
N ASN A 37 -3.79 -28.78 3.40
CA ASN A 37 -3.16 -28.39 4.65
C ASN A 37 -3.28 -26.87 4.93
N THR A 38 -4.13 -26.52 5.90
CA THR A 38 -4.41 -25.13 6.30
C THR A 38 -3.18 -24.40 6.86
N LEU A 39 -2.22 -25.11 7.46
CA LEU A 39 -0.99 -24.48 7.97
C LEU A 39 -0.12 -23.95 6.83
N VAL A 40 -0.02 -24.71 5.74
CA VAL A 40 0.73 -24.29 4.54
C VAL A 40 0.02 -23.11 3.86
N ASN A 41 -1.31 -23.18 3.75
CA ASN A 41 -2.11 -22.09 3.15
C ASN A 41 -2.03 -20.80 3.98
N GLY A 42 -2.13 -20.92 5.31
CA GLY A 42 -1.96 -19.79 6.22
C GLY A 42 -0.55 -19.20 6.17
N GLY A 43 0.48 -20.05 6.10
CA GLY A 43 1.87 -19.62 5.92
C GLY A 43 2.09 -18.87 4.60
N LEU A 44 1.53 -19.36 3.50
CA LEU A 44 1.58 -18.68 2.20
C LEU A 44 0.83 -17.35 2.21
N ALA A 45 -0.34 -17.28 2.86
CA ALA A 45 -1.07 -16.04 3.02
C ALA A 45 -0.28 -15.01 3.86
N ALA A 46 0.39 -15.45 4.93
CA ALA A 46 1.27 -14.59 5.73
C ALA A 46 2.47 -14.08 4.92
N LEU A 47 3.07 -14.94 4.08
CA LEU A 47 4.13 -14.52 3.16
C LEU A 47 3.61 -13.48 2.17
N ALA A 48 2.43 -13.70 1.58
CA ALA A 48 1.79 -12.75 0.67
C ALA A 48 1.51 -11.38 1.33
N ALA A 49 1.08 -11.37 2.59
CA ALA A 49 0.89 -10.13 3.36
C ALA A 49 2.21 -9.34 3.52
N ASN A 50 3.32 -10.03 3.79
CA ASN A 50 4.63 -9.39 3.86
C ASN A 50 5.07 -8.84 2.49
N VAL A 51 4.78 -9.53 1.39
CA VAL A 51 5.05 -9.02 0.05
C VAL A 51 4.28 -7.71 -0.22
N VAL A 52 3.02 -7.63 0.18
CA VAL A 52 2.22 -6.39 0.07
C VAL A 52 2.83 -5.27 0.91
N LEU A 53 3.28 -5.57 2.13
CA LEU A 53 3.96 -4.60 2.99
C LEU A 53 5.24 -4.07 2.33
N PHE A 54 6.09 -4.94 1.79
CA PHE A 54 7.30 -4.53 1.08
C PHE A 54 6.98 -3.67 -0.15
N ALA A 55 5.98 -4.07 -0.94
CA ALA A 55 5.53 -3.29 -2.09
C ALA A 55 5.04 -1.88 -1.69
N TYR A 56 4.29 -1.77 -0.59
CA TYR A 56 3.85 -0.49 -0.04
C TYR A 56 5.05 0.40 0.34
N VAL A 57 6.05 -0.16 1.03
CA VAL A 57 7.25 0.58 1.45
C VAL A 57 8.05 1.06 0.24
N ILE A 58 8.28 0.20 -0.75
CA ILE A 58 9.01 0.57 -1.98
C ILE A 58 8.27 1.68 -2.72
N MET A 59 6.95 1.56 -2.83
CA MET A 59 6.11 2.56 -3.48
C MET A 59 6.18 3.90 -2.73
N ALA A 60 6.09 3.89 -1.39
CA ALA A 60 6.21 5.09 -0.57
C ALA A 60 7.56 5.82 -0.76
N PHE A 61 8.67 5.09 -0.90
CA PHE A 61 9.97 5.71 -1.20
C PHE A 61 10.13 6.18 -2.64
N SER A 62 9.38 5.60 -3.57
CA SER A 62 9.39 5.99 -4.98
C SER A 62 8.43 7.15 -5.28
N GLU A 63 7.69 7.63 -4.29
CA GLU A 63 6.82 8.78 -4.44
C GLU A 63 7.64 10.07 -4.36
N ASP A 64 7.78 10.74 -5.52
CA ASP A 64 8.30 12.09 -5.59
C ASP A 64 7.37 13.01 -4.79
N VAL A 65 7.78 13.37 -3.58
CA VAL A 65 7.14 14.44 -2.84
C VAL A 65 7.50 15.74 -3.55
N PRO A 66 6.52 16.54 -4.04
CA PRO A 66 6.83 17.90 -4.44
C PRO A 66 7.39 18.56 -3.19
N GLN A 67 8.70 18.82 -3.20
CA GLN A 67 9.36 19.64 -2.20
C GLN A 67 8.47 20.87 -2.09
N SER A 68 7.92 21.11 -0.91
CA SER A 68 7.13 22.32 -0.66
C SER A 68 8.05 23.49 -0.94
N ASP A 69 8.05 23.97 -2.19
CA ASP A 69 8.75 25.15 -2.62
C ASP A 69 8.25 26.23 -1.68
N GLY A 70 9.12 26.66 -0.76
CA GLY A 70 8.88 27.68 0.26
C GLY A 70 8.62 29.07 -0.32
N LYS A 71 7.79 29.18 -1.36
CA LYS A 71 7.41 30.41 -2.04
C LYS A 71 6.28 31.17 -1.32
N GLU A 72 6.02 30.88 -0.05
CA GLU A 72 5.21 31.77 0.79
C GLU A 72 6.00 33.04 1.22
N SER A 73 7.33 33.12 1.01
CA SER A 73 8.13 34.24 1.54
C SER A 73 8.36 35.43 0.60
N LYS A 74 7.66 35.55 -0.55
CA LYS A 74 7.89 36.72 -1.45
C LYS A 74 6.67 37.52 -1.93
N LYS A 75 5.53 37.45 -1.24
CA LYS A 75 4.40 38.36 -1.51
C LYS A 75 4.10 39.40 -0.43
N GLN A 76 5.05 39.66 0.46
CA GLN A 76 5.12 40.91 1.22
C GLN A 76 6.12 41.85 0.53
N GLN A 77 5.71 42.47 -0.58
CA GLN A 77 6.27 43.72 -1.07
C GLN A 77 5.20 44.51 -1.82
#